data_AF-G5QZS7-F1
#
_entry.id   AF-G5QZS7-F1
#
_cell.length_a   1.000
_cell.length_b   1.000
_cell.length_c   1.000
_cell.angle_alpha   90.00
_cell.angle_beta   90.00
_cell.angle_gamma   90.00
#
_symmetry.space_group_name_H-M   'P 1'
#
loop_
_entity.id
_entity.type
_entity.pdbx_description
1 polymer ?
#
loop_
_entity_poly.entity_id
_entity_poly.type
_entity_poly.pdbx_seq_one_letter_code
_entity_poly.pdbx_strand_id
1 'polypeptide(L)'
;PRTLAQWQSMLPNTWINIDNVILAPWPEWQGKLAISMTPVIQQIRYQGEKVKFQGQLRGQALTVSQLEIAALANQPPVSLAGEFVLPLVPDGLPVSGHAAATLRLPQEPSLVDAELEWRDNAGQLIVMARGNPDPILDLPWAVTRQRLTISDGRWNWPYQGFPLSGRLAFNIDNWQAGPDNARVSGRLNILTQGDAGKANAVLTIGPGKLSMDSSEMPLQLTGEAKQKDLIFYAVLPAMFRGSLADPQLTFAPGALLRSRGRVIDALDIDEIR
;
A
#
# COMPACT_ATOMS: atom_id res chain seq x y z
N PRO A 1 12.24 31.27 0.85
CA PRO A 1 11.63 30.34 -0.12
C PRO A 1 10.43 31.04 -0.77
N ARG A 2 10.15 30.81 -2.07
CA ARG A 2 9.00 31.41 -2.75
C ARG A 2 7.74 30.60 -2.48
N THR A 3 6.61 31.29 -2.31
CA THR A 3 5.30 30.62 -2.18
C THR A 3 4.82 30.08 -3.52
N LEU A 4 3.87 29.14 -3.49
CA LEU A 4 3.24 28.59 -4.67
C LEU A 4 2.59 29.69 -5.52
N ALA A 5 1.89 30.64 -4.89
CA ALA A 5 1.30 31.79 -5.57
C ALA A 5 2.35 32.68 -6.26
N GLN A 6 3.53 32.88 -5.65
CA GLN A 6 4.62 33.62 -6.27
C GLN A 6 5.17 32.88 -7.49
N TRP A 7 5.37 31.56 -7.40
CA TRP A 7 5.76 30.74 -8.55
C TRP A 7 4.73 30.81 -9.67
N GLN A 8 3.46 30.65 -9.34
CA GLN A 8 2.35 30.72 -10.29
C GLN A 8 2.30 32.08 -10.99
N SER A 9 2.45 33.19 -10.26
CA SER A 9 2.45 34.54 -10.85
C SER A 9 3.53 34.78 -11.90
N MET A 10 4.60 33.97 -11.90
CA MET A 10 5.70 34.06 -12.86
C MET A 10 5.50 33.16 -14.08
N LEU A 11 4.50 32.28 -14.09
CA LEU A 11 4.25 31.39 -15.21
C LEU A 11 3.69 32.17 -16.41
N PRO A 12 4.23 31.96 -17.62
CA PRO A 12 3.67 32.58 -18.81
C PRO A 12 2.33 31.94 -19.18
N ASN A 13 1.56 32.62 -20.03
CA ASN A 13 0.47 31.98 -20.75
C ASN A 13 1.09 31.12 -21.85
N THR A 14 1.12 29.81 -21.67
CA THR A 14 1.86 28.91 -22.57
C THR A 14 1.19 27.54 -22.65
N TRP A 15 1.32 26.94 -23.83
CA TRP A 15 0.97 25.55 -24.09
C TRP A 15 2.23 24.80 -24.51
N ILE A 16 2.49 23.65 -23.88
CA ILE A 16 3.59 22.75 -24.21
C ILE A 16 3.00 21.40 -24.58
N ASN A 17 3.40 20.86 -25.72
CA ASN A 17 3.11 19.47 -26.11
C ASN A 17 4.44 18.75 -26.37
N ILE A 18 4.65 17.63 -25.70
CA ILE A 18 5.77 16.74 -25.91
C ILE A 18 5.20 15.40 -26.33
N ASP A 19 5.45 15.01 -27.58
CA ASP A 19 4.90 13.77 -28.15
C ASP A 19 5.55 12.49 -27.63
N ASN A 20 6.75 12.60 -27.06
CA ASN A 20 7.46 11.44 -26.53
C ASN A 20 8.30 11.82 -25.31
N VAL A 21 7.80 11.48 -24.13
CA VAL A 21 8.55 11.52 -22.87
C VAL A 21 8.97 10.10 -22.53
N ILE A 22 10.29 9.88 -22.40
CA ILE A 22 10.87 8.59 -22.03
C ILE A 22 11.46 8.72 -20.62
N LEU A 23 11.02 7.86 -19.71
CA LEU A 23 11.52 7.80 -18.33
C LEU A 23 12.56 6.69 -18.25
N ALA A 24 13.85 7.01 -18.25
CA ALA A 24 14.89 6.00 -18.07
C ALA A 24 15.04 5.63 -16.58
N PRO A 25 15.26 4.34 -16.23
CA PRO A 25 15.40 3.17 -17.12
C PRO A 25 14.08 2.43 -17.42
N TRP A 26 12.92 3.06 -17.22
CA TRP A 26 11.59 2.45 -17.34
C TRP A 26 10.80 2.94 -18.58
N PRO A 27 11.20 2.52 -19.80
CA PRO A 27 10.58 2.96 -21.04
C PRO A 27 9.09 2.57 -21.15
N GLU A 28 8.63 1.57 -20.40
CA GLU A 28 7.23 1.14 -20.38
C GLU A 28 6.25 2.21 -19.85
N TRP A 29 6.75 3.26 -19.19
CA TRP A 29 5.96 4.40 -18.73
C TRP A 29 5.95 5.57 -19.71
N GLN A 30 6.53 5.40 -20.91
CA GLN A 30 6.58 6.46 -21.92
C GLN A 30 5.19 6.93 -22.35
N GLY A 31 5.12 8.17 -22.82
CA GLY A 31 3.85 8.76 -23.22
C GLY A 31 3.96 10.20 -23.71
N LYS A 32 2.80 10.78 -23.98
CA LYS A 32 2.62 12.17 -24.40
C LYS A 32 2.35 13.05 -23.19
N LEU A 33 2.99 14.21 -23.13
CA LEU A 33 2.79 15.21 -22.09
C LEU A 33 2.25 16.50 -22.72
N ALA A 34 1.06 16.93 -22.27
CA ALA A 34 0.49 18.21 -22.60
C ALA A 34 0.38 19.05 -21.33
N ILE A 35 0.89 20.27 -21.37
CA ILE A 35 0.82 21.22 -20.27
C ILE A 35 0.23 22.53 -20.79
N SER A 36 -0.82 23.00 -20.15
CA SER A 36 -1.37 24.34 -20.37
C SER A 36 -1.22 25.13 -19.08
N MET A 37 -0.59 26.29 -19.14
CA MET A 37 -0.33 27.10 -17.94
C MET A 37 -0.65 28.56 -18.17
N THR A 38 -1.18 29.17 -17.11
CA THR A 38 -1.37 30.60 -16.91
C THR A 38 -0.93 30.92 -15.49
N PRO A 39 -0.81 32.21 -15.11
CA PRO A 39 -0.58 32.58 -13.72
C PRO A 39 -1.62 32.08 -12.71
N VAL A 40 -2.83 31.72 -13.17
CA VAL A 40 -3.96 31.36 -12.29
C VAL A 40 -4.23 29.86 -12.29
N ILE A 41 -4.08 29.22 -13.44
CA ILE A 41 -4.43 27.81 -13.66
C ILE A 41 -3.28 27.11 -14.37
N GLN A 42 -2.91 25.93 -13.88
CA GLN A 42 -2.01 25.01 -14.54
C GLN A 42 -2.71 23.67 -14.75
N GLN A 43 -2.68 23.15 -15.96
CA GLN A 43 -3.28 21.88 -16.34
C GLN A 43 -2.19 20.99 -16.92
N ILE A 44 -2.18 19.74 -16.46
CA ILE A 44 -1.25 18.72 -16.93
C ILE A 44 -2.08 17.52 -17.38
N ARG A 45 -1.78 17.04 -18.58
CA ARG A 45 -2.28 15.78 -19.10
C ARG A 45 -1.10 14.92 -19.53
N TYR A 46 -1.07 13.69 -19.05
CA TYR A 46 -0.14 12.67 -19.49
C TYR A 46 -0.92 11.49 -20.09
N GLN A 47 -0.48 10.99 -21.24
CA GLN A 47 -1.12 9.89 -21.95
C GLN A 47 -0.06 8.89 -22.39
N GLY A 48 0.12 7.83 -21.61
CA GLY A 48 0.89 6.64 -21.95
C GLY A 48 0.00 5.41 -22.05
N GLU A 49 0.63 4.27 -22.37
CA GLU A 49 -0.04 2.97 -22.40
C GLU A 49 -0.36 2.48 -20.97
N LYS A 50 0.64 2.53 -20.07
CA LYS A 50 0.49 2.08 -18.68
C LYS A 50 0.00 3.13 -17.71
N VAL A 51 0.06 4.40 -18.09
CA VAL A 51 -0.35 5.50 -17.21
C VAL A 51 -1.08 6.59 -17.98
N LYS A 52 -2.20 7.04 -17.42
CA LYS A 52 -2.87 8.26 -17.84
C LYS A 52 -3.05 9.15 -16.64
N PHE A 53 -2.85 10.45 -16.83
CA PHE A 53 -3.02 11.44 -15.79
C PHE A 53 -3.69 12.68 -16.36
N GLN A 54 -4.64 13.23 -15.61
CA GLN A 54 -5.19 14.54 -15.84
C GLN A 54 -5.37 15.26 -14.50
N GLY A 55 -4.69 16.40 -14.37
CA GLY A 55 -4.72 17.22 -13.18
C GLY A 55 -4.79 18.70 -13.50
N GLN A 56 -5.38 19.46 -12.57
CA GLN A 56 -5.48 20.91 -12.62
C GLN A 56 -5.10 21.50 -11.27
N LEU A 57 -4.24 22.51 -11.28
CA LEU A 57 -3.87 23.30 -10.13
C LEU A 57 -4.40 24.73 -10.28
N ARG A 58 -5.09 25.22 -9.24
CA ARG A 58 -5.54 26.61 -9.12
C ARG A 58 -5.21 27.13 -7.73
N GLY A 59 -4.24 28.04 -7.63
CA GLY A 59 -3.69 28.41 -6.32
C GLY A 59 -3.11 27.17 -5.63
N GLN A 60 -3.59 26.84 -4.42
CA GLN A 60 -3.23 25.61 -3.71
C GLN A 60 -4.14 24.41 -4.03
N ALA A 61 -5.27 24.61 -4.71
CA ALA A 61 -6.23 23.54 -4.98
C ALA A 61 -5.77 22.73 -6.20
N LEU A 62 -5.34 21.48 -5.95
CA LEU A 62 -5.02 20.49 -6.97
C LEU A 62 -6.20 19.52 -7.10
N THR A 63 -6.79 19.45 -8.29
CA THR A 63 -7.80 18.45 -8.65
C THR A 63 -7.16 17.46 -9.60
N VAL A 64 -7.16 16.18 -9.24
CA VAL A 64 -6.81 15.07 -10.14
C VAL A 64 -8.12 14.45 -10.61
N SER A 65 -8.49 14.71 -11.85
CA SER A 65 -9.73 14.18 -12.43
C SER A 65 -9.56 12.76 -12.96
N GLN A 66 -8.31 12.35 -13.24
CA GLN A 66 -8.00 11.01 -13.72
C GLN A 66 -6.55 10.66 -13.38
N LEU A 67 -6.36 9.54 -12.74
CA LEU A 67 -5.10 8.80 -12.70
C LEU A 67 -5.42 7.34 -12.95
N GLU A 68 -4.98 6.80 -14.09
CA GLU A 68 -5.10 5.38 -14.42
C GLU A 68 -3.71 4.76 -14.44
N ILE A 69 -3.52 3.66 -13.72
CA ILE A 69 -2.24 2.94 -13.66
C ILE A 69 -2.47 1.45 -13.95
N ALA A 70 -1.91 0.96 -15.05
CA ALA A 70 -1.86 -0.46 -15.38
C ALA A 70 -0.56 -1.08 -14.84
N ALA A 71 -0.53 -1.32 -13.52
CA ALA A 71 0.67 -1.81 -12.82
C ALA A 71 0.92 -3.32 -13.04
N LEU A 72 -0.14 -4.11 -13.23
CA LEU A 72 -0.06 -5.57 -13.35
C LEU A 72 -0.49 -6.02 -14.75
N ALA A 73 0.29 -6.90 -15.37
CA ALA A 73 -0.04 -7.47 -16.66
C ALA A 73 -1.37 -8.23 -16.58
N ASN A 74 -2.22 -8.06 -17.60
CA ASN A 74 -3.53 -8.71 -17.73
C ASN A 74 -4.56 -8.38 -16.62
N GLN A 75 -4.35 -7.29 -15.88
CA GLN A 75 -5.32 -6.77 -14.92
C GLN A 75 -5.87 -5.40 -15.40
N PRO A 76 -7.12 -5.06 -15.05
CA PRO A 76 -7.63 -3.72 -15.32
C PRO A 76 -6.80 -2.66 -14.59
N PRO A 77 -6.67 -1.44 -15.15
CA PRO A 77 -5.95 -0.36 -14.49
C PRO A 77 -6.66 0.06 -13.20
N VAL A 78 -5.86 0.48 -12.22
CA VAL A 78 -6.37 1.17 -11.03
C VAL A 78 -6.73 2.58 -11.43
N SER A 79 -7.94 3.04 -11.08
CA SER A 79 -8.40 4.41 -11.34
C SER A 79 -8.48 5.19 -10.04
N LEU A 80 -7.94 6.41 -10.04
CA LEU A 80 -7.95 7.34 -8.91
C LEU A 80 -8.40 8.72 -9.37
N ALA A 81 -9.19 9.37 -8.53
CA ALA A 81 -9.52 10.79 -8.60
C ALA A 81 -9.41 11.41 -7.21
N GLY A 82 -9.19 12.72 -7.13
CA GLY A 82 -9.08 13.37 -5.84
C GLY A 82 -8.87 14.87 -5.89
N GLU A 83 -9.04 15.47 -4.73
CA GLU A 83 -8.85 16.89 -4.48
C GLU A 83 -7.87 17.08 -3.33
N PHE A 84 -6.91 17.97 -3.53
CA PHE A 84 -5.77 18.15 -2.64
C PHE A 84 -5.50 19.63 -2.44
N VAL A 85 -5.03 19.99 -1.25
CA VAL A 85 -4.55 21.33 -0.93
C VAL A 85 -3.04 21.28 -0.77
N LEU A 86 -2.33 21.88 -1.71
CA LEU A 86 -0.87 21.98 -1.68
C LEU A 86 -0.40 22.95 -0.60
N PRO A 87 0.79 22.74 -0.01
CA PRO A 87 1.36 23.68 0.96
C PRO A 87 1.65 25.05 0.33
N LEU A 88 1.70 26.10 1.16
CA LEU A 88 1.97 27.47 0.70
C LEU A 88 3.35 27.58 0.07
N VAL A 89 4.33 26.85 0.60
CA VAL A 89 5.65 26.66 0.02
C VAL A 89 5.69 25.22 -0.52
N PRO A 90 6.05 24.99 -1.80
CA PRO A 90 6.03 23.65 -2.40
C PRO A 90 7.28 22.84 -2.00
N ASP A 91 7.47 22.61 -0.70
CA ASP A 91 8.59 21.87 -0.11
C ASP A 91 8.17 20.55 0.54
N GLY A 92 6.91 20.15 0.38
CA GLY A 92 6.36 18.95 0.99
C GLY A 92 5.10 18.42 0.31
N LEU A 93 4.52 17.40 0.94
CA LEU A 93 3.26 16.78 0.54
C LEU A 93 2.06 17.73 0.76
N PRO A 94 0.90 17.47 0.12
CA PRO A 94 -0.30 18.27 0.35
C PRO A 94 -0.72 18.27 1.83
N VAL A 95 -1.16 19.42 2.32
CA VAL A 95 -1.53 19.63 3.74
C VAL A 95 -2.90 19.05 4.09
N SER A 96 -3.78 18.88 3.11
CA SER A 96 -5.04 18.17 3.27
C SER A 96 -5.50 17.63 1.94
N GLY A 97 -6.36 16.63 1.96
CA GLY A 97 -6.92 16.09 0.74
C GLY A 97 -7.95 15.01 0.98
N HIS A 98 -8.68 14.74 -0.09
CA HIS A 98 -9.56 13.60 -0.26
C HIS A 98 -9.19 12.94 -1.58
N ALA A 99 -8.92 11.64 -1.57
CA ALA A 99 -8.71 10.86 -2.77
C ALA A 99 -9.57 9.61 -2.72
N ALA A 100 -10.18 9.27 -3.85
CA ALA A 100 -10.94 8.06 -4.04
C ALA A 100 -10.34 7.26 -5.19
N ALA A 101 -10.23 5.95 -5.01
CA ALA A 101 -9.80 5.03 -6.04
C ALA A 101 -10.74 3.85 -6.13
N THR A 102 -10.99 3.38 -7.35
CA THR A 102 -11.67 2.10 -7.58
C THR A 102 -10.67 1.11 -8.14
N LEU A 103 -10.61 -0.06 -7.54
CA LEU A 103 -9.71 -1.13 -7.91
C LEU A 103 -10.38 -2.50 -7.82
N ARG A 104 -9.80 -3.47 -8.51
CA ARG A 104 -10.17 -4.87 -8.40
C ARG A 104 -9.08 -5.59 -7.62
N LEU A 105 -9.43 -6.20 -6.50
CA LEU A 105 -8.48 -7.00 -5.73
C LEU A 105 -8.49 -8.46 -6.22
N PRO A 106 -7.34 -9.15 -6.21
CA PRO A 106 -7.31 -10.59 -6.43
C PRO A 106 -8.22 -11.28 -5.40
N GLN A 107 -9.01 -12.27 -5.84
CA GLN A 107 -9.91 -13.06 -4.98
C GLN A 107 -11.07 -12.30 -4.31
N GLU A 108 -11.23 -11.00 -4.58
CA GLU A 108 -12.45 -10.24 -4.27
C GLU A 108 -13.29 -10.12 -5.55
N PRO A 109 -14.48 -10.74 -5.63
CA PRO A 109 -15.29 -10.70 -6.84
C PRO A 109 -15.89 -9.31 -7.10
N SER A 110 -16.12 -8.52 -6.04
CA SER A 110 -16.67 -7.17 -6.17
C SER A 110 -15.59 -6.13 -6.47
N LEU A 111 -16.00 -4.97 -7.01
CA LEU A 111 -15.13 -3.80 -7.06
C LEU A 111 -14.91 -3.29 -5.63
N VAL A 112 -13.69 -2.81 -5.40
CA VAL A 112 -13.28 -2.24 -4.13
C VAL A 112 -13.07 -0.75 -4.34
N ASP A 113 -13.63 0.04 -3.44
CA ASP A 113 -13.41 1.48 -3.37
C ASP A 113 -12.49 1.78 -2.18
N ALA A 114 -11.47 2.60 -2.43
CA ALA A 114 -10.51 3.04 -1.45
C ALA A 114 -10.61 4.56 -1.31
N GLU A 115 -10.85 5.04 -0.10
CA GLU A 115 -10.97 6.45 0.23
C GLU A 115 -9.85 6.84 1.21
N LEU A 116 -9.12 7.89 0.86
CA LEU A 116 -8.06 8.47 1.66
C LEU A 116 -8.43 9.91 1.99
N GLU A 117 -8.57 10.20 3.27
CA GLU A 117 -8.82 11.55 3.77
C GLU A 117 -7.77 11.97 4.78
N TRP A 118 -7.33 13.22 4.72
CA TRP A 118 -6.38 13.74 5.69
C TRP A 118 -6.44 15.24 5.89
N ARG A 119 -5.91 15.65 7.05
CA ARG A 119 -5.66 17.03 7.40
C ARG A 119 -4.38 17.13 8.20
N ASP A 120 -3.58 18.12 7.84
CA ASP A 120 -2.25 18.38 8.37
C ASP A 120 -1.35 17.16 8.25
N ASN A 121 -1.15 16.45 9.35
CA ASN A 121 -0.21 15.36 9.46
C ASN A 121 -0.87 14.04 9.86
N ALA A 122 -2.19 13.93 9.78
CA ALA A 122 -2.92 12.71 10.08
C ALA A 122 -4.10 12.51 9.15
N GLY A 123 -4.49 11.26 8.97
CA GLY A 123 -5.58 10.88 8.10
C GLY A 123 -5.99 9.43 8.28
N GLN A 124 -6.85 8.97 7.38
CA GLN A 124 -7.38 7.62 7.40
C GLN A 124 -7.52 7.11 5.97
N LEU A 125 -7.11 5.86 5.76
CA LEU A 125 -7.41 5.11 4.54
C LEU A 125 -8.46 4.06 4.88
N ILE A 126 -9.60 4.12 4.20
CA ILE A 126 -10.67 3.12 4.31
C ILE A 126 -10.80 2.43 2.95
N VAL A 127 -10.90 1.10 2.98
CA VAL A 127 -11.06 0.28 1.77
C VAL A 127 -12.28 -0.60 1.96
N MET A 128 -13.26 -0.52 1.06
CA MET A 128 -14.51 -1.26 1.15
C MET A 128 -14.82 -2.01 -0.15
N ALA A 129 -15.22 -3.27 -0.02
CA ALA A 129 -15.86 -4.01 -1.10
C ALA A 129 -17.30 -3.50 -1.29
N ARG A 130 -17.73 -3.26 -2.53
CA ARG A 130 -19.09 -2.80 -2.81
C ARG A 130 -20.12 -3.85 -2.35
N GLY A 131 -21.09 -3.40 -1.55
CA GLY A 131 -22.13 -4.26 -0.98
C GLY A 131 -21.72 -5.01 0.28
N ASN A 132 -20.52 -4.78 0.82
CA ASN A 132 -20.09 -5.28 2.12
C ASN A 132 -20.13 -4.15 3.16
N PRO A 133 -20.78 -4.33 4.32
CA PRO A 133 -20.81 -3.32 5.38
C PRO A 133 -19.47 -3.19 6.14
N ASP A 134 -18.63 -4.21 6.14
CA ASP A 134 -17.36 -4.21 6.88
C ASP A 134 -16.19 -3.81 5.96
N PRO A 135 -15.33 -2.87 6.39
CA PRO A 135 -14.18 -2.47 5.60
C PRO A 135 -13.15 -3.59 5.50
N ILE A 136 -12.54 -3.73 4.33
CA ILE A 136 -11.38 -4.60 4.09
C ILE A 136 -10.17 -4.05 4.82
N LEU A 137 -9.96 -2.73 4.77
CA LEU A 137 -8.91 -2.03 5.49
C LEU A 137 -9.46 -0.74 6.12
N ASP A 138 -9.00 -0.46 7.33
CA ASP A 138 -9.23 0.78 8.04
C ASP A 138 -7.92 1.16 8.72
N LEU A 139 -7.20 2.10 8.12
CA LEU A 139 -5.82 2.44 8.49
C LEU A 139 -5.72 3.92 8.88
N PRO A 140 -5.87 4.24 10.18
CA PRO A 140 -5.53 5.56 10.68
C PRO A 140 -4.01 5.73 10.62
N TRP A 141 -3.56 6.84 10.04
CA TRP A 141 -2.15 7.13 9.90
C TRP A 141 -1.82 8.52 10.43
N ALA A 142 -0.59 8.67 10.90
CA ALA A 142 -0.01 9.95 11.28
C ALA A 142 1.43 10.03 10.80
N VAL A 143 1.86 11.23 10.42
CA VAL A 143 3.18 11.50 9.86
C VAL A 143 3.87 12.65 10.59
N THR A 144 5.19 12.56 10.64
CA THR A 144 6.11 13.61 11.05
C THR A 144 7.22 13.71 10.01
N ARG A 145 8.13 14.67 10.13
CA ARG A 145 9.29 14.74 9.22
C ARG A 145 10.15 13.47 9.22
N GLN A 146 10.17 12.73 10.32
CA GLN A 146 11.02 11.55 10.48
C GLN A 146 10.28 10.23 10.35
N ARG A 147 8.96 10.20 10.57
CA ARG A 147 8.23 8.94 10.71
C ARG A 147 6.81 9.03 10.17
N LEU A 148 6.40 8.03 9.40
CA LEU A 148 5.00 7.68 9.14
C LEU A 148 4.61 6.51 10.04
N THR A 149 3.42 6.58 10.63
CA THR A 149 2.90 5.57 11.56
C THR A 149 1.48 5.17 11.20
N ILE A 150 1.18 3.89 11.38
CA ILE A 150 -0.16 3.32 11.50
C ILE A 150 -0.13 2.55 12.82
N SER A 151 -0.88 2.97 13.82
CA SER A 151 -0.79 2.37 15.17
C SER A 151 -1.88 1.36 15.48
N ASP A 152 -3.05 1.51 14.86
CA ASP A 152 -4.23 0.71 15.17
C ASP A 152 -5.04 0.37 13.91
N GLY A 153 -4.33 -0.02 12.86
CA GLY A 153 -4.95 -0.42 11.61
C GLY A 153 -5.76 -1.69 11.80
N ARG A 154 -6.90 -1.78 11.13
CA ARG A 154 -7.76 -2.96 11.09
C ARG A 154 -7.79 -3.49 9.67
N TRP A 155 -7.88 -4.81 9.56
CA TRP A 155 -8.04 -5.46 8.28
C TRP A 155 -8.99 -6.65 8.40
N ASN A 156 -9.71 -6.90 7.32
CA ASN A 156 -10.66 -8.00 7.17
C ASN A 156 -10.61 -8.49 5.73
N TRP A 157 -10.43 -9.78 5.54
CA TRP A 157 -10.40 -10.41 4.23
C TRP A 157 -11.41 -11.56 4.20
N PRO A 158 -12.50 -11.43 3.42
CA PRO A 158 -13.58 -12.41 3.38
C PRO A 158 -13.20 -13.60 2.49
N TYR A 159 -12.10 -14.30 2.80
CA TYR A 159 -11.72 -15.51 2.08
C TYR A 159 -12.79 -16.59 2.28
N GLN A 160 -13.28 -17.19 1.18
CA GLN A 160 -14.38 -18.15 1.23
C GLN A 160 -14.06 -19.32 2.20
N GLY A 161 -14.92 -19.49 3.21
CA GLY A 161 -14.81 -20.54 4.22
C GLY A 161 -13.82 -20.28 5.36
N PHE A 162 -12.91 -19.29 5.23
CA PHE A 162 -11.91 -18.95 6.25
C PHE A 162 -11.68 -17.44 6.31
N PRO A 163 -12.66 -16.63 6.75
CA PRO A 163 -12.47 -15.19 6.92
C PRO A 163 -11.24 -14.92 7.79
N LEU A 164 -10.38 -14.06 7.28
CA LEU A 164 -9.17 -13.62 7.96
C LEU A 164 -9.36 -12.19 8.43
N SER A 165 -8.98 -11.89 9.66
CA SER A 165 -9.05 -10.53 10.16
C SER A 165 -7.96 -10.26 11.17
N GLY A 166 -7.77 -9.00 11.52
CA GLY A 166 -6.94 -8.66 12.65
C GLY A 166 -6.59 -7.20 12.72
N ARG A 167 -5.47 -6.93 13.38
CA ARG A 167 -4.94 -5.59 13.57
C ARG A 167 -3.53 -5.51 13.02
N LEU A 168 -3.15 -4.33 12.59
CA LEU A 168 -1.80 -4.04 12.13
C LEU A 168 -1.29 -2.74 12.72
N ALA A 169 0.01 -2.72 12.97
CA ALA A 169 0.76 -1.52 13.27
C ALA A 169 1.99 -1.48 12.37
N PHE A 170 2.33 -0.31 11.85
CA PHE A 170 3.39 -0.13 10.89
C PHE A 170 4.08 1.22 11.07
N ASN A 171 5.39 1.25 10.91
CA ASN A 171 6.21 2.46 10.98
C ASN A 171 7.16 2.52 9.78
N ILE A 172 7.28 3.71 9.20
CA ILE A 172 8.29 4.04 8.20
C ILE A 172 9.12 5.21 8.73
N ASP A 173 10.34 4.92 9.15
CA ASP A 173 11.32 5.92 9.54
C ASP A 173 12.06 6.47 8.31
N ASN A 174 12.50 7.73 8.38
CA ASN A 174 13.26 8.45 7.34
C ASN A 174 12.60 8.48 5.96
N TRP A 175 11.27 8.46 5.91
CA TRP A 175 10.52 8.41 4.65
C TRP A 175 10.82 9.57 3.68
N GLN A 176 11.15 10.77 4.19
CA GLN A 176 11.49 11.93 3.37
C GLN A 176 12.83 11.80 2.63
N ALA A 177 13.72 10.91 3.08
CA ALA A 177 15.00 10.65 2.42
C ALA A 177 14.84 9.70 1.20
N GLY A 178 13.61 9.31 0.88
CA GLY A 178 13.29 8.40 -0.22
C GLY A 178 13.17 6.94 0.22
N PRO A 179 12.55 6.08 -0.61
CA PRO A 179 12.26 4.68 -0.28
C PRO A 179 13.53 3.88 0.06
N ASP A 180 14.65 4.21 -0.58
CA ASP A 180 15.93 3.51 -0.34
C ASP A 180 16.57 3.80 1.01
N ASN A 181 16.22 4.92 1.64
CA ASN A 181 16.72 5.34 2.93
C ASN A 181 15.70 5.15 4.05
N ALA A 182 14.48 4.78 3.69
CA ALA A 182 13.40 4.52 4.63
C ALA A 182 13.63 3.18 5.35
N ARG A 183 13.32 3.14 6.65
CA ARG A 183 13.29 1.88 7.42
C ARG A 183 11.88 1.54 7.80
N VAL A 184 11.48 0.34 7.41
CA VAL A 184 10.14 -0.19 7.60
C VAL A 184 10.13 -1.18 8.76
N SER A 185 9.15 -1.07 9.65
CA SER A 185 8.86 -2.05 10.69
C SER A 185 7.37 -2.17 10.95
N GLY A 186 6.92 -3.30 11.48
CA GLY A 186 5.51 -3.47 11.79
C GLY A 186 5.17 -4.80 12.42
N ARG A 187 3.89 -4.94 12.74
CA ARG A 187 3.28 -6.15 13.28
C ARG A 187 1.89 -6.30 12.70
N LEU A 188 1.58 -7.49 12.22
CA LEU A 188 0.28 -7.88 11.70
C LEU A 188 -0.23 -9.07 12.53
N ASN A 189 -1.37 -8.90 13.18
CA ASN A 189 -2.09 -9.99 13.83
C ASN A 189 -3.09 -10.58 12.83
N ILE A 190 -3.19 -11.90 12.83
CA ILE A 190 -4.01 -12.70 11.91
C ILE A 190 -4.87 -13.63 12.74
N LEU A 191 -6.18 -13.50 12.58
CA LEU A 191 -7.20 -14.29 13.24
C LEU A 191 -8.07 -14.94 12.17
N THR A 192 -8.25 -16.25 12.25
CA THR A 192 -9.26 -16.95 11.45
C THR A 192 -10.51 -17.18 12.28
N GLN A 193 -11.67 -17.18 11.63
CA GLN A 193 -12.93 -17.66 12.23
C GLN A 193 -13.54 -18.71 11.30
N GLY A 194 -13.79 -19.91 11.80
CA GLY A 194 -14.45 -20.96 11.02
C GLY A 194 -14.73 -22.22 11.84
N ASP A 195 -15.64 -23.06 11.34
CA ASP A 195 -16.11 -24.28 12.01
C ASP A 195 -15.00 -25.32 12.19
N ALA A 196 -13.99 -25.29 11.32
CA ALA A 196 -12.84 -26.19 11.39
C ALA A 196 -11.87 -25.83 12.52
N GLY A 197 -11.92 -24.60 13.05
CA GLY A 197 -11.12 -24.15 14.20
C GLY A 197 -10.63 -22.69 14.08
N LYS A 198 -9.95 -22.22 15.14
CA LYS A 198 -9.41 -20.85 15.25
C LYS A 198 -7.90 -20.88 15.12
N ALA A 199 -7.35 -19.96 14.36
CA ALA A 199 -5.93 -19.68 14.29
C ALA A 199 -5.66 -18.26 14.77
N ASN A 200 -4.56 -18.11 15.50
CA ASN A 200 -4.01 -16.83 15.85
C ASN A 200 -2.53 -16.83 15.47
N ALA A 201 -2.17 -15.96 14.56
CA ALA A 201 -0.80 -15.78 14.13
C ALA A 201 -0.42 -14.30 14.15
N VAL A 202 0.88 -14.07 14.27
CA VAL A 202 1.50 -12.77 14.36
C VAL A 202 2.64 -12.78 13.37
N LEU A 203 2.59 -11.88 12.40
CA LEU A 203 3.72 -11.56 11.54
C LEU A 203 4.40 -10.30 12.05
N THR A 204 5.66 -10.41 12.45
CA THR A 204 6.53 -9.27 12.75
C THR A 204 7.37 -8.95 11.52
N ILE A 205 7.48 -7.66 11.19
CA ILE A 205 8.16 -7.15 10.00
C ILE A 205 9.23 -6.15 10.46
N GLY A 206 10.45 -6.32 9.96
CA GLY A 206 11.52 -5.36 10.17
C GLY A 206 12.11 -5.32 11.58
N PRO A 207 12.92 -4.28 11.89
CA PRO A 207 13.24 -3.15 11.02
C PRO A 207 14.08 -3.57 9.80
N GLY A 208 13.70 -3.12 8.60
CA GLY A 208 14.40 -3.44 7.35
C GLY A 208 14.16 -2.41 6.25
N LYS A 209 14.67 -2.69 5.05
CA LYS A 209 14.55 -1.84 3.86
C LYS A 209 13.70 -2.54 2.79
N LEU A 210 12.83 -1.77 2.13
CA LEU A 210 12.14 -2.17 0.90
C LEU A 210 12.58 -1.24 -0.23
N SER A 211 12.99 -1.81 -1.36
CA SER A 211 13.60 -1.05 -2.46
C SER A 211 13.30 -1.68 -3.82
N MET A 212 13.30 -0.84 -4.85
CA MET A 212 13.19 -1.27 -6.24
C MET A 212 14.44 -2.01 -6.72
N ASP A 213 15.59 -1.82 -6.07
CA ASP A 213 16.84 -2.48 -6.45
C ASP A 213 17.12 -3.69 -5.56
N SER A 214 17.15 -3.47 -4.24
CA SER A 214 17.50 -4.50 -3.27
C SER A 214 16.88 -4.23 -1.90
N SER A 215 15.91 -5.07 -1.55
CA SER A 215 15.26 -5.11 -0.24
C SER A 215 16.04 -6.01 0.70
N GLU A 216 15.97 -5.70 1.99
CA GLU A 216 16.44 -6.56 3.07
C GLU A 216 15.51 -6.38 4.26
N MET A 217 14.56 -7.29 4.39
CA MET A 217 13.47 -7.17 5.34
C MET A 217 13.34 -8.47 6.17
N PRO A 218 13.73 -8.46 7.45
CA PRO A 218 13.51 -9.59 8.32
C PRO A 218 12.01 -9.73 8.62
N LEU A 219 11.54 -10.97 8.65
CA LEU A 219 10.16 -11.33 8.92
C LEU A 219 10.13 -12.46 9.95
N GLN A 220 9.11 -12.50 10.80
CA GLN A 220 8.87 -13.64 11.66
C GLN A 220 7.37 -13.89 11.80
N LEU A 221 6.90 -15.03 11.30
CA LEU A 221 5.55 -15.51 11.58
C LEU A 221 5.58 -16.40 12.82
N THR A 222 4.71 -16.14 13.78
CA THR A 222 4.52 -16.99 14.97
C THR A 222 3.04 -17.18 15.22
N GLY A 223 2.58 -18.39 15.46
CA GLY A 223 1.16 -18.61 15.71
C GLY A 223 0.79 -20.02 16.09
N GLU A 224 -0.47 -20.17 16.51
CA GLU A 224 -1.12 -21.46 16.65
C GLU A 224 -2.36 -21.53 15.75
N ALA A 225 -2.64 -22.72 15.25
CA ALA A 225 -3.89 -23.00 14.55
C ALA A 225 -4.47 -24.31 15.07
N LYS A 226 -5.75 -24.30 15.42
CA LYS A 226 -6.48 -25.52 15.77
C LYS A 226 -7.31 -25.94 14.59
N GLN A 227 -7.24 -27.22 14.23
CA GLN A 227 -8.08 -27.83 13.22
C GLN A 227 -8.57 -29.20 13.70
N LYS A 228 -9.85 -29.30 14.08
CA LYS A 228 -10.40 -30.50 14.73
C LYS A 228 -9.50 -30.95 15.91
N ASP A 229 -8.99 -32.19 15.87
CA ASP A 229 -8.14 -32.77 16.90
C ASP A 229 -6.64 -32.43 16.75
N LEU A 230 -6.27 -31.61 15.77
CA LEU A 230 -4.89 -31.21 15.50
C LEU A 230 -4.65 -29.75 15.94
N ILE A 231 -3.50 -29.52 16.56
CA ILE A 231 -2.97 -28.20 16.88
C ILE A 231 -1.64 -28.03 16.16
N PHE A 232 -1.53 -26.96 15.38
CA PHE A 232 -0.32 -26.54 14.69
C PHE A 232 0.32 -25.37 15.44
N TYR A 233 1.64 -25.39 15.54
CA TYR A 233 2.47 -24.32 16.10
C TYR A 233 3.51 -23.92 15.06
N ALA A 234 3.56 -22.63 14.74
CA ALA A 234 4.51 -22.09 13.77
C ALA A 234 5.44 -21.09 14.44
N VAL A 235 6.74 -21.21 14.17
CA VAL A 235 7.76 -20.18 14.37
C VAL A 235 8.60 -20.15 13.09
N LEU A 236 8.31 -19.22 12.19
CA LEU A 236 8.91 -19.15 10.87
C LEU A 236 9.61 -17.80 10.70
N PRO A 237 10.88 -17.67 11.15
CA PRO A 237 11.71 -16.54 10.77
C PRO A 237 12.07 -16.65 9.29
N ALA A 238 12.05 -15.53 8.59
CA ALA A 238 12.37 -15.44 7.18
C ALA A 238 13.05 -14.10 6.87
N MET A 239 13.62 -14.02 5.67
CA MET A 239 14.19 -12.81 5.11
C MET A 239 13.59 -12.59 3.73
N PHE A 240 13.03 -11.40 3.53
CA PHE A 240 12.59 -10.92 2.23
C PHE A 240 13.71 -10.09 1.59
N ARG A 241 14.18 -10.52 0.42
CA ARG A 241 15.33 -9.96 -0.31
C ARG A 241 15.00 -9.71 -1.78
N GLY A 242 15.91 -9.01 -2.47
CA GLY A 242 15.79 -8.73 -3.90
C GLY A 242 14.97 -7.48 -4.18
N SER A 243 14.76 -7.18 -5.45
CA SER A 243 13.94 -6.04 -5.87
C SER A 243 12.48 -6.29 -5.56
N LEU A 244 11.69 -5.22 -5.41
CA LEU A 244 10.23 -5.36 -5.32
C LEU A 244 9.59 -5.94 -6.60
N ALA A 245 10.30 -5.90 -7.74
CA ALA A 245 9.85 -6.50 -8.99
C ALA A 245 10.15 -8.02 -9.07
N ASP A 246 11.21 -8.48 -8.40
CA ASP A 246 11.58 -9.90 -8.32
C ASP A 246 12.00 -10.26 -6.88
N PRO A 247 11.03 -10.33 -5.96
CA PRO A 247 11.31 -10.57 -4.55
C PRO A 247 11.56 -12.05 -4.26
N GLN A 248 12.47 -12.31 -3.32
CA GLN A 248 12.74 -13.64 -2.79
C GLN A 248 12.43 -13.70 -1.29
N LEU A 249 11.73 -14.75 -0.88
CA LEU A 249 11.47 -15.06 0.53
C LEU A 249 12.25 -16.31 0.92
N THR A 250 13.14 -16.19 1.90
CA THR A 250 13.94 -17.33 2.40
C THR A 250 13.72 -17.53 3.89
N PHE A 251 13.32 -18.73 4.30
CA PHE A 251 13.23 -19.07 5.72
C PHE A 251 14.62 -19.17 6.35
N ALA A 252 14.77 -18.57 7.53
CA ALA A 252 16.02 -18.61 8.29
C ALA A 252 16.13 -19.93 9.08
N PRO A 253 17.36 -20.35 9.46
CA PRO A 253 17.55 -21.46 10.38
C PRO A 253 16.72 -21.28 11.66
N GLY A 254 16.09 -22.35 12.13
CA GLY A 254 15.16 -22.31 13.26
C GLY A 254 13.69 -22.12 12.87
N ALA A 255 13.38 -22.00 11.57
CA ALA A 255 12.02 -22.17 11.08
C ALA A 255 11.48 -23.55 11.41
N LEU A 256 10.34 -23.57 12.08
CA LEU A 256 9.74 -24.77 12.64
C LEU A 256 8.22 -24.68 12.54
N LEU A 257 7.63 -25.73 11.99
CA LEU A 257 6.20 -25.99 12.02
C LEU A 257 6.00 -27.33 12.74
N ARG A 258 5.29 -27.32 13.86
CA ARG A 258 4.95 -28.52 14.61
C ARG A 258 3.46 -28.77 14.55
N SER A 259 3.06 -30.02 14.52
CA SER A 259 1.68 -30.44 14.77
C SER A 259 1.62 -31.39 15.97
N ARG A 260 0.49 -31.39 16.66
CA ARG A 260 0.17 -32.34 17.74
C ARG A 260 -1.31 -32.70 17.64
N GLY A 261 -1.64 -33.98 17.76
CA GLY A 261 -3.03 -34.42 17.86
C GLY A 261 -3.28 -35.82 17.30
N ARG A 262 -4.52 -36.27 17.43
CA ARG A 262 -4.95 -37.60 17.00
C ARG A 262 -5.40 -37.56 15.54
N VAL A 263 -4.72 -38.29 14.66
CA VAL A 263 -5.02 -38.28 13.22
C VAL A 263 -6.03 -39.37 12.83
N ILE A 264 -6.09 -40.46 13.59
CA ILE A 264 -7.07 -41.56 13.53
C ILE A 264 -7.13 -42.26 14.92
N ASP A 265 -8.18 -43.02 15.24
CA ASP A 265 -8.38 -43.72 16.54
C ASP A 265 -7.23 -44.67 16.97
N ALA A 266 -6.28 -44.96 16.07
CA ALA A 266 -5.13 -45.82 16.30
C ALA A 266 -3.75 -45.14 16.16
N LEU A 267 -3.69 -43.81 15.94
CA LEU A 267 -2.40 -43.11 15.78
C LEU A 267 -2.41 -41.77 16.52
N ASP A 268 -1.66 -41.73 17.61
CA ASP A 268 -1.28 -40.50 18.32
C ASP A 268 0.00 -39.94 17.69
N ILE A 269 -0.02 -38.69 17.27
CA ILE A 269 1.16 -38.02 16.72
C ILE A 269 1.69 -37.04 17.77
N ASP A 270 2.79 -37.43 18.42
CA ASP A 270 3.45 -36.62 19.45
C ASP A 270 4.27 -35.45 18.86
N GLU A 271 4.93 -35.62 17.70
CA GLU A 271 5.70 -34.56 17.01
C GLU A 271 5.97 -34.90 15.53
N ILE A 272 5.73 -33.95 14.61
CA ILE A 272 6.29 -33.95 13.24
C ILE A 272 7.13 -32.68 13.10
N ARG A 273 8.36 -32.81 12.58
CA ARG A 273 9.32 -31.72 12.34
C ARG A 273 9.53 -31.48 10.86
#